data_AF-B3SDW2-F1
#
_entry.id   AF-B3SDW2-F1
#
_cell.length_a   1.000
_cell.length_b   1.000
_cell.length_c   1.000
_cell.angle_alpha   90.00
_cell.angle_beta   90.00
_cell.angle_gamma   90.00
#
_symmetry.space_group_name_H-M   'P 1'
#
loop_
_entity.id
_entity.type
_entity.pdbx_description
1 polymer ?
#
loop_
_entity_poly.entity_id
_entity_poly.type
_entity_poly.pdbx_seq_one_letter_code
_entity_poly.pdbx_strand_id
1 'polypeptide(L)' 'CVNINATCHHISPTQYQCICPNGWTGRICDETIISCDMGRSCMNGGTCIKTKSSSYVCRCPTLFTGEICEISKSVLLINI' A
#
# COMPACT_ATOMS: atom_id res chain seq x y z
N CYS A 1 18.04 -3.80 -3.13
CA CYS A 1 16.64 -4.24 -3.25
C CYS A 1 16.31 -5.06 -2.02
N VAL A 2 15.20 -4.82 -1.34
CA VAL A 2 14.93 -5.41 -0.01
C VAL A 2 13.98 -6.61 -0.04
N ASN A 3 13.20 -6.78 -1.10
CA ASN A 3 12.31 -7.93 -1.26
C ASN A 3 13.02 -9.15 -1.84
N ILE A 4 12.74 -10.35 -1.32
CA ILE A 4 13.43 -11.60 -1.72
C ILE A 4 13.21 -12.00 -3.18
N ASN A 5 12.14 -11.49 -3.82
CA ASN A 5 11.84 -11.69 -5.24
C ASN A 5 12.21 -10.48 -6.12
N ALA A 6 12.83 -9.44 -5.55
CA ALA A 6 13.30 -8.30 -6.33
C ALA A 6 14.64 -8.62 -7.02
N THR A 7 14.79 -8.18 -8.27
CA THR A 7 16.03 -8.37 -9.02
C THR A 7 16.82 -7.07 -9.05
N CYS A 8 18.12 -7.12 -8.71
CA CYS A 8 19.02 -5.97 -8.73
C CYS A 8 19.80 -5.95 -10.05
N HIS A 9 19.59 -4.90 -10.86
CA HIS A 9 20.36 -4.65 -12.07
C HIS A 9 21.38 -3.53 -11.81
N HIS A 10 22.67 -3.87 -11.92
CA HIS A 10 23.75 -2.89 -11.87
C HIS A 10 23.84 -2.19 -13.22
N ILE A 11 23.66 -0.88 -13.24
CA ILE A 11 23.75 -0.05 -14.45
C ILE A 11 25.16 0.53 -14.58
N SER A 12 25.76 0.92 -13.45
CA SER A 12 27.14 1.45 -13.38
C SER A 12 27.73 1.17 -11.99
N PRO A 13 29.02 1.47 -11.74
CA PRO A 13 29.66 1.27 -10.43
C PRO A 13 28.94 1.97 -9.26
N THR A 14 28.20 3.05 -9.54
CA THR A 14 27.48 3.85 -8.54
C THR A 14 25.96 3.85 -8.74
N GLN A 15 25.46 3.24 -9.82
CA GLN A 15 24.04 3.23 -10.16
C GLN A 15 23.49 1.81 -10.29
N TYR A 16 22.37 1.59 -9.63
CA TYR A 16 21.62 0.34 -9.70
C TYR A 16 20.12 0.64 -9.86
N GLN A 17 19.41 -0.36 -10.36
CA GLN A 17 17.96 -0.36 -10.45
C GLN A 17 17.43 -1.66 -9.84
N CYS A 18 16.38 -1.55 -9.04
CA CYS A 18 15.63 -2.69 -8.56
C CYS A 18 14.40 -2.91 -9.42
N ILE A 19 14.25 -4.11 -9.97
CA ILE A 19 12.99 -4.55 -10.60
C ILE A 19 12.13 -5.17 -9.51
N CYS A 20 10.99 -4.53 -9.26
CA CYS A 20 10.09 -4.94 -8.19
C CYS A 20 9.16 -6.07 -8.61
N PRO A 21 8.95 -7.07 -7.73
CA PRO A 21 7.96 -8.11 -7.98
C PRO A 21 6.55 -7.53 -7.94
N ASN A 22 5.58 -8.27 -8.50
CA ASN A 22 4.17 -7.87 -8.45
C ASN A 22 3.71 -7.54 -7.03
N GLY A 23 3.03 -6.40 -6.89
CA GLY A 23 2.55 -5.90 -5.61
C GLY A 23 3.56 -5.05 -4.83
N TRP A 24 4.74 -4.76 -5.40
CA TRP A 24 5.77 -3.91 -4.77
C TRP A 24 6.25 -2.79 -5.71
N THR A 25 6.67 -1.68 -5.11
CA THR A 25 7.13 -0.46 -5.76
C THR A 25 8.20 0.22 -4.90
N GLY A 26 8.66 1.39 -5.30
CA GLY A 26 9.73 2.14 -4.64
C GLY A 26 11.11 1.80 -5.21
N ARG A 27 12.10 2.67 -4.94
CA ARG A 27 13.45 2.56 -5.53
C ARG A 27 14.14 1.24 -5.19
N ILE A 28 13.85 0.70 -4.01
CA ILE A 28 14.45 -0.53 -3.50
C ILE A 28 13.43 -1.66 -3.31
N CYS A 29 12.20 -1.48 -3.81
CA CYS A 29 11.08 -2.41 -3.69
C CYS A 29 10.65 -2.65 -2.23
N ASP A 30 10.64 -1.58 -1.44
CA ASP A 30 10.26 -1.54 -0.02
C ASP A 30 8.81 -1.10 0.19
N GLU A 31 8.17 -0.53 -0.83
CA GLU A 31 6.80 -0.07 -0.77
C GLU A 31 5.85 -1.10 -1.39
N THR A 32 4.68 -1.30 -0.80
CA THR A 32 3.64 -2.14 -1.40
C THR A 32 2.78 -1.34 -2.35
N ILE A 33 2.47 -1.90 -3.53
CA ILE A 33 1.48 -1.31 -4.42
C ILE A 33 0.12 -1.42 -3.74
N ILE A 34 -0.52 -0.28 -3.51
CA ILE A 34 -1.86 -0.21 -2.97
C ILE A 34 -2.83 0.04 -4.12
N SER A 35 -3.64 -0.97 -4.45
CA SER A 35 -4.70 -0.89 -5.44
C SER A 35 -5.75 -1.97 -5.16
N CYS A 36 -6.99 -1.80 -5.64
CA CYS A 36 -8.03 -2.82 -5.46
C CYS A 36 -7.70 -4.15 -6.16
N ASP A 37 -6.88 -4.11 -7.22
CA ASP A 37 -6.51 -5.31 -7.98
C ASP A 37 -5.44 -6.15 -7.30
N MET A 38 -4.60 -5.53 -6.46
CA MET A 38 -3.49 -6.20 -5.79
C MET A 38 -3.87 -6.78 -4.41
N GLY A 39 -5.13 -6.63 -3.97
CA GLY A 39 -5.65 -7.23 -2.74
C GLY A 39 -5.09 -6.69 -1.41
N ARG A 40 -4.11 -5.77 -1.44
CA ARG A 40 -3.49 -5.13 -0.25
C ARG A 40 -4.02 -3.71 0.03
N SER A 41 -5.30 -3.48 -0.24
CA SER A 41 -5.81 -2.11 -0.42
C SER A 41 -6.35 -1.46 0.85
N CYS A 42 -7.20 -2.16 1.60
CA CYS A 42 -7.88 -1.59 2.77
C CYS A 42 -7.78 -2.54 3.96
N MET A 43 -7.29 -2.05 5.08
CA MET A 43 -7.15 -2.77 6.34
C MET A 43 -8.48 -2.82 7.10
N ASN A 44 -8.50 -3.62 8.17
CA ASN A 44 -9.58 -3.64 9.18
C ASN A 44 -10.99 -3.84 8.59
N GLY A 45 -11.11 -4.59 7.50
CA GLY A 45 -12.39 -4.87 6.84
C GLY A 45 -12.92 -3.73 5.95
N GLY A 46 -12.07 -2.76 5.58
CA GLY A 46 -12.43 -1.72 4.62
C GLY A 46 -12.76 -2.27 3.24
N THR A 47 -13.72 -1.63 2.56
CA THR A 47 -14.06 -1.97 1.16
C THR A 47 -13.24 -1.12 0.21
N CYS A 48 -12.46 -1.75 -0.67
CA CYS A 48 -11.76 -1.04 -1.73
C CYS A 48 -12.71 -0.66 -2.88
N ILE A 49 -12.68 0.61 -3.30
CA ILE A 49 -13.50 1.14 -4.39
C ILE A 49 -12.57 1.70 -5.46
N LYS A 50 -12.61 1.14 -6.67
CA LYS A 50 -11.90 1.70 -7.82
C LYS A 50 -12.56 2.99 -8.27
N THR A 51 -11.77 4.02 -8.53
CA THR A 51 -12.24 5.26 -9.17
C THR A 51 -12.00 5.22 -10.68
N LYS A 52 -12.59 6.16 -11.41
CA LYS A 52 -12.43 6.26 -12.88
C LYS A 52 -11.01 6.62 -13.32
N SER A 53 -10.17 7.16 -12.43
CA SER A 53 -8.85 7.71 -12.74
C SER A 53 -7.69 6.78 -12.40
N SER A 54 -7.90 5.46 -12.41
CA SER A 54 -6.92 4.46 -11.96
C SER A 54 -6.48 4.61 -10.49
N SER A 55 -7.18 5.43 -9.71
CA SER A 55 -7.00 5.51 -8.26
C SER A 55 -8.00 4.61 -7.55
N TYR A 56 -7.81 4.43 -6.25
CA TYR A 56 -8.74 3.71 -5.38
C TYR A 56 -9.04 4.55 -4.14
N VAL A 57 -10.15 4.25 -3.48
CA VAL A 57 -10.52 4.82 -2.19
C VAL A 57 -10.96 3.68 -1.28
N CYS A 58 -10.53 3.70 -0.02
CA CYS A 58 -11.03 2.79 0.99
C CYS A 58 -12.25 3.37 1.69
N ARG A 59 -13.37 2.63 1.62
CA ARG A 59 -14.53 2.89 2.48
C ARG A 59 -14.35 2.16 3.79
N CYS A 60 -13.99 2.91 4.83
CA CYS A 60 -13.71 2.34 6.15
C CYS A 60 -14.98 1.98 6.93
N PRO A 61 -14.95 0.90 7.74
CA PRO A 61 -16.01 0.62 8.70
C PRO A 61 -16.11 1.73 9.75
N THR A 62 -17.23 1.78 10.47
CA THR A 62 -17.55 2.86 11.42
C THR A 62 -16.41 3.17 12.40
N LEU A 63 -15.72 2.13 12.89
CA LEU A 63 -14.66 2.23 13.89
C LEU A 63 -13.24 2.50 13.33
N PHE A 64 -13.07 2.68 12.02
CA PHE A 64 -11.76 2.89 11.41
C PHE A 64 -11.73 4.13 10.49
N THR A 65 -10.54 4.69 10.31
CA THR A 65 -10.24 5.85 9.45
C THR A 65 -8.80 5.75 8.93
N GLY A 66 -8.36 6.74 8.15
CA GLY A 66 -7.08 6.72 7.44
C GLY A 66 -7.26 6.41 5.96
N GLU A 67 -6.18 6.50 5.19
CA GLU A 67 -6.22 6.29 3.73
C GLU A 67 -6.60 4.84 3.40
N ILE A 68 -6.11 3.90 4.21
CA ILE A 68 -6.32 2.46 4.05
C ILE A 68 -7.03 1.85 5.25
N CYS A 69 -7.74 2.67 6.05
CA CYS A 69 -8.47 2.24 7.25
C CYS A 69 -7.58 1.66 8.36
N GLU A 70 -6.33 2.12 8.45
CA GLU A 70 -5.31 1.68 9.41
C GLU A 70 -5.51 2.25 10.83
N ILE A 71 -6.25 3.35 10.96
CA ILE A 71 -6.42 4.07 12.23
C ILE A 71 -7.73 3.64 12.90
N SER A 72 -7.64 3.14 14.13
CA SER A 72 -8.83 2.84 14.94
C SER A 72 -9.39 4.12 15.58
N LYS A 73 -10.69 4.38 15.42
CA LYS A 73 -11.40 5.48 16.10
C LYS A 73 -11.68 5.17 17.58
N SER A 74 -11.26 4.02 18.08
CA SER A 74 -11.42 3.61 19.48
C SER A 74 -10.85 4.62 20.48
N VAL A 75 -9.87 5.44 20.10
CA VAL A 75 -9.33 6.52 20.94
C VAL A 75 -10.28 7.74 21.02
N LEU A 76 -11.16 7.94 20.03
CA LEU A 76 -12.09 9.07 19.96
C LEU A 76 -13.43 8.82 20.66
N LEU A 77 -13.82 7.55 20.85
CA LEU A 77 -15.12 7.17 21.43
C LEU A 77 -15.12 7.06 22.96
N ILE A 78 -13.96 7.19 23.62
CA ILE A 78 -13.84 7.15 25.09
C ILE A 78 -13.94 8.56 25.72
N ASN A 79 -14.10 9.61 24.91
CA ASN A 79 -14.16 11.00 25.35
C ASN A 79 -15.58 11.61 25.23
N ILE A 80 -16.63 10.78 25.22
CA ILE A 80 -18.04 11.19 25.29
C ILE A 80 -18.66 10.64 26.57
#